data_AF-A0A2H0ABF0-F1
#
_entry.id   AF-A0A2H0ABF0-F1
#
_cell.length_a   1.000
_cell.length_b   1.000
_cell.length_c   1.000
_cell.angle_alpha   90.00
_cell.angle_beta   90.00
_cell.angle_gamma   90.00
#
_symmetry.space_group_name_H-M   'P 1'
#
loop_
_entity.id
_entity.type
_entity.pdbx_description
1 polymer ?
#
loop_
_entity_poly.entity_id
_entity_poly.type
_entity_poly.pdbx_seq_one_letter_code
_entity_poly.pdbx_strand_id
1 'polypeptide(L)'
;MLGCQHAYIAGGALMAALKNAIAGRFSNEDIKEVLHRTGQQAHGGYCGLTGVCGIAPAIGAVFAVLTGSKCGTDEPQRRTMEAVCRVSRAITDLTGPSCCKAYVRAALAVAVEFLKENFAISLPTGEQAVCGDGPRHPHGCRQERCPFRA
;
A
#
# COMPACT_ATOMS: atom_id res chain seq x y z
N MET A 1 -12.27 -10.64 5.57
CA MET A 1 -13.16 -9.46 5.57
C MET A 1 -12.59 -8.43 4.60
N LEU A 2 -13.44 -7.83 3.76
CA LEU A 2 -13.06 -6.70 2.89
C LEU A 2 -13.24 -5.41 3.67
N GLY A 3 -12.39 -4.41 3.43
CA GLY A 3 -12.58 -3.10 4.04
C GLY A 3 -11.32 -2.23 4.05
N CYS A 4 -11.53 -0.92 4.12
CA CYS A 4 -10.48 0.08 4.00
C CYS A 4 -9.59 0.21 5.24
N GLN A 5 -9.90 -0.45 6.37
CA GLN A 5 -8.95 -0.57 7.49
C GLN A 5 -7.59 -1.11 7.03
N HIS A 6 -7.57 -1.94 5.98
CA HIS A 6 -6.34 -2.46 5.36
C HIS A 6 -5.51 -1.35 4.67
N ALA A 7 -6.14 -0.28 4.17
CA ALA A 7 -5.44 0.87 3.61
C ALA A 7 -4.68 1.65 4.70
N TYR A 8 -5.33 1.89 5.86
CA TYR A 8 -4.68 2.51 7.02
C TYR A 8 -3.51 1.67 7.53
N ILE A 9 -3.70 0.34 7.61
CA ILE A 9 -2.63 -0.59 8.00
C ILE A 9 -1.45 -0.48 7.02
N ALA A 10 -1.70 -0.49 5.70
CA ALA A 10 -0.63 -0.40 4.71
C ALA A 10 0.14 0.93 4.79
N GLY A 11 -0.58 2.06 4.74
CA GLY A 11 0.04 3.39 4.79
C GLY A 11 0.78 3.64 6.11
N GLY A 12 0.13 3.34 7.24
CA GLY A 12 0.72 3.51 8.57
C GLY A 12 1.94 2.62 8.80
N ALA A 13 1.88 1.34 8.42
CA ALA A 13 3.01 0.43 8.57
C ALA A 13 4.22 0.84 7.72
N LEU A 14 4.00 1.23 6.46
CA LEU A 14 5.10 1.67 5.59
C LEU A 14 5.73 2.98 6.09
N MET A 15 4.92 3.94 6.52
CA MET A 15 5.42 5.21 7.06
C MET A 15 6.20 5.00 8.37
N ALA A 16 5.71 4.12 9.24
CA ALA A 16 6.42 3.74 10.46
C ALA A 16 7.75 3.02 10.16
N ALA A 17 7.79 2.15 9.16
CA ALA A 17 9.02 1.50 8.73
C ALA A 17 10.05 2.52 8.20
N LEU A 18 9.63 3.49 7.39
CA LEU A 18 10.49 4.58 6.93
C LEU A 18 11.03 5.44 8.08
N LYS A 19 10.16 5.78 9.05
CA LYS A 19 10.56 6.50 10.26
C LYS A 19 11.63 5.76 11.05
N ASN A 20 11.49 4.43 11.20
CA ASN A 20 12.45 3.62 11.94
C ASN A 20 13.76 3.42 11.16
N ALA A 21 13.70 3.34 9.83
CA ALA A 21 14.88 3.14 8.99
C ALA A 21 15.73 4.41 8.81
N ILE A 22 15.10 5.59 8.87
CA ILE A 22 15.79 6.87 8.63
C ILE A 22 15.68 7.75 9.87
N ALA A 23 16.63 7.55 10.78
CA ALA A 23 16.67 8.22 12.09
C ALA A 23 16.54 9.75 11.95
N GLY A 24 15.57 10.31 12.69
CA GLY A 24 15.34 11.76 12.76
C GLY A 24 14.67 12.40 11.53
N ARG A 25 14.42 11.67 10.44
CA ARG A 25 13.79 12.24 9.23
C ARG A 25 12.28 12.38 9.33
N PHE A 26 11.61 11.47 10.05
CA PHE A 26 10.15 11.43 10.14
C PHE A 26 9.67 11.38 11.59
N SER A 27 8.47 11.89 11.80
CA SER A 27 7.80 12.04 13.09
C SER A 27 6.51 11.22 13.15
N ASN A 28 5.86 11.21 14.32
CA ASN A 28 4.51 10.63 14.44
C ASN A 28 3.45 11.50 13.72
N GLU A 29 3.71 12.79 13.52
CA GLU A 29 2.80 13.66 12.76
C GLU A 29 2.78 13.29 11.28
N ASP A 30 3.92 12.86 10.72
CA ASP A 30 3.97 12.36 9.34
C ASP A 30 3.12 11.08 9.17
N ILE A 31 3.11 10.20 10.17
CA ILE A 31 2.23 9.01 10.18
C ILE A 31 0.77 9.45 10.25
N LYS A 32 0.42 10.40 11.13
CA LYS A 32 -0.95 10.92 11.24
C LYS A 32 -1.40 11.57 9.94
N GLU A 33 -0.52 12.29 9.25
CA GLU A 33 -0.80 12.92 7.96
C GLU A 33 -1.10 11.87 6.88
N VAL A 34 -0.32 10.79 6.82
CA VAL A 34 -0.61 9.65 5.93
C VAL A 34 -1.98 9.05 6.22
N LEU A 35 -2.31 8.83 7.50
CA LEU A 35 -3.61 8.26 7.90
C LEU A 35 -4.76 9.23 7.60
N HIS A 36 -4.56 10.53 7.81
CA HIS A 36 -5.53 11.57 7.49
C HIS A 36 -5.85 11.59 5.99
N ARG A 37 -4.82 11.66 5.12
CA ARG A 37 -4.98 11.60 3.65
C ARG A 37 -5.62 10.30 3.19
N THR A 38 -5.25 9.17 3.80
CA THR A 38 -5.87 7.87 3.54
C THR A 38 -7.37 7.91 3.80
N GLY A 39 -7.79 8.52 4.92
CA GLY A 39 -9.21 8.63 5.26
C GLY A 39 -10.04 9.50 4.34
N GLN A 40 -9.42 10.45 3.64
CA GLN A 40 -10.12 11.29 2.64
C GLN A 40 -10.41 10.57 1.32
N GLN A 41 -9.77 9.42 1.05
CA GLN A 41 -9.85 8.75 -0.27
C GLN A 41 -10.15 7.25 -0.20
N ALA A 42 -9.88 6.58 0.93
CA ALA A 42 -10.09 5.14 1.07
C ALA A 42 -11.54 4.81 1.49
N HIS A 43 -12.48 4.92 0.54
CA HIS A 43 -13.89 4.58 0.76
C HIS A 43 -14.19 3.11 0.44
N GLY A 44 -14.93 2.45 1.33
CA GLY A 44 -15.26 1.02 1.18
C GLY A 44 -16.02 0.75 -0.12
N GLY A 45 -15.65 -0.32 -0.83
CA GLY A 45 -16.31 -0.74 -2.08
C GLY A 45 -15.90 0.04 -3.33
N TYR A 46 -15.21 1.19 -3.20
CA TYR A 46 -14.84 2.03 -4.36
C TYR A 46 -13.85 1.36 -5.30
N CYS A 47 -13.06 0.37 -4.83
CA CYS A 47 -12.24 -0.45 -5.72
C CYS A 47 -13.07 -1.15 -6.82
N GLY A 48 -14.31 -1.54 -6.52
CA GLY A 48 -15.22 -2.15 -7.50
C GLY A 48 -16.10 -1.14 -8.23
N LEU A 49 -16.38 0.02 -7.63
CA LEU A 49 -17.26 1.04 -8.21
C LEU A 49 -16.52 2.00 -9.16
N THR A 50 -15.29 2.37 -8.82
CA THR A 50 -14.49 3.36 -9.57
C THR A 50 -13.11 2.84 -9.98
N GLY A 51 -12.78 1.60 -9.63
CA GLY A 51 -11.48 0.99 -9.97
C GLY A 51 -10.32 1.43 -9.07
N VAL A 52 -10.55 2.32 -8.10
CA VAL A 52 -9.49 2.85 -7.23
C VAL A 52 -9.56 2.17 -5.87
N CYS A 53 -8.62 1.25 -5.60
CA CYS A 53 -8.50 0.63 -4.30
C CYS A 53 -7.95 1.61 -3.27
N GLY A 54 -8.53 1.67 -2.07
CA GLY A 54 -8.08 2.57 -0.99
C GLY A 54 -6.62 2.37 -0.54
N ILE A 55 -5.99 1.23 -0.84
CA ILE A 55 -4.55 1.02 -0.60
C ILE A 55 -3.70 1.89 -1.53
N ALA A 56 -4.15 2.15 -2.76
CA ALA A 56 -3.43 2.98 -3.73
C ALA A 56 -3.21 4.42 -3.22
N PRO A 57 -4.23 5.20 -2.78
CA PRO A 57 -4.00 6.51 -2.20
C PRO A 57 -3.27 6.45 -0.85
N ALA A 58 -3.40 5.38 -0.07
CA ALA A 58 -2.63 5.23 1.17
C ALA A 58 -1.11 5.15 0.91
N ILE A 59 -0.68 4.34 -0.07
CA ILE A 59 0.72 4.28 -0.47
C ILE A 59 1.16 5.58 -1.14
N GLY A 60 0.30 6.18 -1.97
CA GLY A 60 0.54 7.50 -2.55
C GLY A 60 0.79 8.57 -1.50
N ALA A 61 0.04 8.57 -0.39
CA ALA A 61 0.23 9.50 0.72
C ALA A 61 1.62 9.33 1.37
N VAL A 62 2.10 8.09 1.54
CA VAL A 62 3.45 7.82 2.05
C VAL A 62 4.52 8.41 1.12
N PHE A 63 4.44 8.13 -0.18
CA PHE A 63 5.41 8.68 -1.14
C PHE A 63 5.32 10.20 -1.25
N ALA A 64 4.13 10.78 -1.11
CA ALA A 64 3.97 12.22 -1.08
C ALA A 64 4.66 12.86 0.12
N VAL A 65 4.53 12.26 1.31
CA VAL A 65 5.26 12.70 2.52
C VAL A 65 6.76 12.52 2.36
N LEU A 66 7.21 11.38 1.83
CA LEU A 66 8.63 11.07 1.60
C LEU A 66 9.31 12.07 0.64
N THR A 67 8.62 12.44 -0.44
CA THR A 67 9.16 13.26 -1.54
C THR A 67 8.84 14.74 -1.42
N GLY A 68 7.93 15.13 -0.51
CA GLY A 68 7.39 16.49 -0.46
C GLY A 68 6.44 16.82 -1.64
N SER A 69 5.90 15.80 -2.32
CA SER A 69 5.03 15.97 -3.48
C SER A 69 3.79 16.81 -3.17
N LYS A 70 3.50 17.74 -4.07
CA LYS A 70 2.28 18.55 -4.12
C LYS A 70 1.80 18.66 -5.56
N CYS A 71 0.54 19.02 -5.77
CA CYS A 71 0.02 19.31 -7.10
C CYS A 71 0.88 20.39 -7.78
N GLY A 72 1.36 20.11 -9.00
CA GLY A 72 2.20 21.01 -9.78
C GLY A 72 3.70 20.90 -9.48
N THR A 73 4.13 20.06 -8.54
CA THR A 73 5.56 19.72 -8.42
C THR A 73 5.96 18.76 -9.54
N ASP A 74 7.17 18.90 -10.08
CA ASP A 74 7.63 18.08 -11.22
C ASP A 74 8.00 16.65 -10.76
N GLU A 75 9.28 16.41 -10.52
CA GLU A 75 9.80 15.07 -10.19
C GLU A 75 9.15 14.42 -8.94
N PRO A 76 8.88 15.13 -7.83
CA PRO A 76 8.20 14.54 -6.66
C PRO A 76 6.80 13.99 -6.97
N GLN A 77 6.00 14.74 -7.73
CA GLN A 77 4.66 14.30 -8.12
C GLN A 77 4.74 13.11 -9.07
N ARG A 78 5.64 13.18 -10.06
CA ARG A 78 5.84 12.08 -11.02
C ARG A 78 6.20 10.77 -10.30
N ARG A 79 7.15 10.80 -9.36
CA ARG A 79 7.55 9.62 -8.58
C ARG A 79 6.43 9.09 -7.69
N THR A 80 5.67 9.98 -7.06
CA THR A 80 4.52 9.61 -6.23
C THR A 80 3.46 8.90 -7.08
N MET A 81 3.13 9.45 -8.24
CA MET A 81 2.15 8.86 -9.16
C MET A 81 2.64 7.52 -9.74
N GLU A 82 3.93 7.43 -10.09
CA GLU A 82 4.54 6.18 -10.58
C GLU A 82 4.45 5.06 -9.53
N ALA A 83 4.75 5.35 -8.27
CA ALA A 83 4.59 4.38 -7.17
C ALA A 83 3.14 3.87 -7.09
N VAL A 84 2.16 4.77 -7.20
CA VAL A 84 0.73 4.43 -7.19
C VAL A 84 0.35 3.59 -8.40
N CYS A 85 0.89 3.88 -9.60
CA CYS A 85 0.67 3.08 -10.80
C CYS A 85 1.14 1.63 -10.61
N ARG A 86 2.35 1.43 -10.08
CA ARG A 86 2.90 0.09 -9.82
C ARG A 86 2.11 -0.67 -8.76
N VAL A 87 1.73 -0.01 -7.68
CA VAL A 87 0.85 -0.61 -6.65
C VAL A 87 -0.50 -0.99 -7.24
N SER A 88 -1.11 -0.12 -8.04
CA SER A 88 -2.39 -0.38 -8.69
C SER A 88 -2.29 -1.55 -9.67
N ARG A 89 -1.16 -1.72 -10.36
CA ARG A 89 -0.89 -2.88 -11.21
C ARG A 89 -0.89 -4.17 -10.39
N ALA A 90 -0.12 -4.23 -9.31
CA ALA A 90 -0.06 -5.40 -8.45
C ALA A 90 -1.42 -5.76 -7.81
N ILE A 91 -2.22 -4.75 -7.44
CA ILE A 91 -3.58 -4.97 -6.94
C ILE A 91 -4.48 -5.53 -8.05
N THR A 92 -4.41 -4.97 -9.25
CA THR A 92 -5.20 -5.42 -10.42
C THR A 92 -4.90 -6.87 -10.76
N ASP A 93 -3.62 -7.27 -10.79
CA ASP A 93 -3.20 -8.63 -11.14
C ASP A 93 -3.68 -9.66 -10.08
N LEU A 94 -3.88 -9.20 -8.84
CA LEU A 94 -4.47 -9.97 -7.75
C LEU A 94 -5.99 -9.88 -7.66
N THR A 95 -6.65 -9.08 -8.50
CA THR A 95 -8.11 -8.94 -8.48
C THR A 95 -8.80 -10.16 -9.11
N GLY A 96 -9.91 -10.58 -8.51
CA GLY A 96 -10.64 -11.84 -8.72
C GLY A 96 -11.67 -11.96 -7.59
N PRO A 97 -11.76 -13.07 -6.84
CA PRO A 97 -12.24 -12.99 -5.46
C PRO A 97 -11.38 -11.97 -4.69
N SER A 98 -11.93 -10.81 -4.40
CA SER A 98 -11.17 -9.69 -3.83
C SER A 98 -10.60 -10.08 -2.46
N CYS A 99 -9.37 -9.67 -2.17
CA CYS A 99 -8.75 -9.92 -0.87
C CYS A 99 -7.88 -8.74 -0.46
N CYS A 100 -8.40 -7.87 0.41
CA CYS A 100 -7.67 -6.70 0.90
C CYS A 100 -6.34 -7.08 1.58
N LYS A 101 -6.23 -8.25 2.21
CA LYS A 101 -4.98 -8.74 2.81
C LYS A 101 -3.91 -9.04 1.75
N ALA A 102 -4.29 -9.71 0.67
CA ALA A 102 -3.37 -9.97 -0.45
C ALA A 102 -2.94 -8.64 -1.11
N TYR A 103 -3.87 -7.69 -1.25
CA TYR A 103 -3.56 -6.36 -1.79
C TYR A 103 -2.56 -5.60 -0.92
N VAL A 104 -2.70 -5.64 0.43
CA VAL A 104 -1.72 -5.02 1.33
C VAL A 104 -0.34 -5.64 1.16
N ARG A 105 -0.23 -6.97 1.18
CA ARG A 105 1.05 -7.67 1.05
C ARG A 105 1.76 -7.32 -0.26
N ALA A 106 1.03 -7.35 -1.38
CA ALA A 106 1.59 -7.02 -2.69
C ALA A 106 1.94 -5.53 -2.82
N ALA A 107 1.08 -4.64 -2.34
CA ALA A 107 1.33 -3.20 -2.37
C ALA A 107 2.58 -2.83 -1.56
N LEU A 108 2.77 -3.41 -0.37
CA LEU A 108 3.96 -3.18 0.44
C LEU A 108 5.21 -3.75 -0.23
N ALA A 109 5.16 -4.96 -0.81
CA ALA A 109 6.29 -5.52 -1.53
C ALA A 109 6.73 -4.62 -2.70
N VAL A 110 5.79 -4.16 -3.52
CA VAL A 110 6.06 -3.22 -4.62
C VAL A 110 6.58 -1.88 -4.11
N ALA A 111 6.01 -1.35 -3.03
CA ALA A 111 6.46 -0.08 -2.45
C ALA A 111 7.90 -0.17 -1.92
N VAL A 112 8.28 -1.28 -1.27
CA VAL A 112 9.63 -1.52 -0.78
C VAL A 112 10.63 -1.64 -1.94
N GLU A 113 10.29 -2.39 -3.00
CA GLU A 113 11.15 -2.45 -4.19
C GLU A 113 11.29 -1.07 -4.85
N PHE A 114 10.20 -0.31 -4.97
CA PHE A 114 10.24 1.04 -5.52
C PHE A 114 11.12 2.00 -4.70
N LEU A 115 11.08 1.89 -3.36
CA LEU A 115 11.96 2.63 -2.44
C LEU A 115 13.43 2.31 -2.69
N LYS A 116 13.76 1.04 -2.87
CA LYS A 116 15.12 0.57 -3.14
C LYS A 116 15.63 1.09 -4.48
N GLU A 117 14.84 0.94 -5.54
CA GLU A 117 15.20 1.34 -6.91
C GLU A 117 15.36 2.86 -7.08
N ASN A 118 14.46 3.66 -6.48
CA ASN A 118 14.34 5.09 -6.83
C ASN A 118 14.84 6.04 -5.75
N PHE A 119 15.04 5.54 -4.52
CA PHE A 119 15.44 6.36 -3.37
C PHE A 119 16.64 5.77 -2.62
N ALA A 120 17.17 4.62 -3.04
CA ALA A 120 18.22 3.89 -2.33
C ALA A 120 17.86 3.60 -0.86
N ILE A 121 16.56 3.49 -0.54
CA ILE A 121 16.07 3.17 0.80
C ILE A 121 15.76 1.67 0.83
N SER A 122 16.50 0.93 1.64
CA SER A 122 16.25 -0.50 1.87
C SER A 122 15.48 -0.68 3.18
N LEU A 123 14.30 -1.28 3.10
CA LEU A 123 13.52 -1.69 4.27
C LEU A 123 13.63 -3.22 4.44
N PRO A 124 13.66 -3.73 5.68
CA PRO A 124 13.73 -5.16 5.91
C PRO A 124 12.46 -5.83 5.36
N THR A 125 12.65 -6.82 4.50
CA THR A 125 11.59 -7.72 4.03
C THR A 125 11.70 -9.02 4.82
N GLY A 126 10.61 -9.42 5.48
CA GLY A 126 10.54 -10.72 6.14
C GLY A 126 10.32 -11.86 5.14
N GLU A 127 10.35 -13.09 5.64
CA GLU A 127 9.94 -14.26 4.87
C GLU A 127 8.53 -14.09 4.30
N GLN A 128 8.27 -14.75 3.16
CA GLN A 128 7.00 -14.64 2.46
C GLN A 128 5.88 -15.13 3.37
N ALA A 129 5.05 -14.19 3.82
CA ALA A 129 4.03 -14.49 4.81
C ALA A 129 2.93 -15.39 4.23
N VAL A 130 2.88 -16.61 4.76
CA VAL A 130 1.86 -17.62 4.47
C VAL A 130 0.49 -17.20 5.02
N CYS A 131 -0.56 -17.27 4.19
CA CYS A 131 -1.92 -16.89 4.57
C CYS A 131 -2.75 -18.11 5.03
N GLY A 132 -3.13 -18.12 6.31
CA GLY A 132 -4.03 -19.13 6.88
C GLY A 132 -5.54 -18.81 6.78
N ASP A 133 -5.93 -17.70 6.16
CA ASP A 133 -7.33 -17.23 6.18
C ASP A 133 -8.21 -17.75 5.05
N GLY A 134 -7.70 -18.63 4.17
CA GLY A 134 -8.43 -19.14 3.00
C GLY A 134 -9.89 -19.55 3.27
N PRO A 135 -10.17 -20.35 4.32
CA PRO A 135 -11.52 -20.79 4.67
C PRO A 135 -12.46 -19.68 5.20
N ARG A 136 -11.93 -18.50 5.55
CA ARG A 136 -12.66 -17.43 6.27
C ARG A 136 -13.19 -16.32 5.35
N HIS A 137 -13.20 -16.55 4.03
CA HIS A 137 -13.64 -15.57 3.04
C HIS A 137 -15.08 -15.85 2.59
N PRO A 138 -16.09 -15.08 3.07
CA PRO A 138 -17.49 -15.26 2.64
C PRO A 138 -17.73 -14.87 1.16
N HIS A 139 -16.79 -14.17 0.53
CA HIS A 139 -16.83 -13.69 -0.86
C HIS A 139 -15.90 -14.48 -1.79
N GLY A 140 -15.40 -15.64 -1.34
CA GLY A 140 -14.48 -16.48 -2.09
C GLY A 140 -13.00 -16.15 -1.90
N CYS A 141 -12.14 -17.10 -2.24
CA CYS A 141 -10.69 -17.03 -2.14
C CYS A 141 -10.05 -17.40 -3.48
N ARG A 142 -8.87 -16.85 -3.79
CA ARG A 142 -8.10 -17.23 -4.98
C ARG A 142 -7.46 -18.62 -4.90
N GLN A 143 -7.34 -19.19 -3.69
CA GLN A 143 -6.76 -20.51 -3.42
C GLN A 143 -5.41 -20.68 -4.14
N GLU A 144 -5.26 -21.70 -4.98
CA GLU A 144 -4.03 -22.02 -5.73
C GLU A 144 -3.49 -20.83 -6.55
N ARG A 145 -4.37 -19.92 -6.98
CA ARG A 145 -4.02 -18.70 -7.75
C ARG A 145 -3.54 -17.53 -6.87
N CYS A 146 -3.42 -17.73 -5.55
CA CYS A 146 -2.92 -16.73 -4.62
C CYS A 146 -1.41 -16.95 -4.37
N PRO A 147 -0.55 -15.92 -4.56
CA PRO A 147 0.87 -16.05 -4.27
C PRO A 147 1.20 -16.11 -2.77
N PHE A 148 0.20 -15.93 -1.91
CA PHE A 148 0.34 -15.95 -0.44
C PHE A 148 -0.30 -17.20 0.18
N ARG A 149 -0.60 -18.24 -0.61
CA ARG A 149 -1.19 -19.47 -0.07
C ARG A 149 -0.24 -20.16 0.92
N ALA A 150 -0.83 -20.90 1.87
CA ALA A 150 -0.12 -21.86 2.69
C ALA A 150 0.21 -23.13 1.89
#